data_AF-A0A661ME07-F1
#
_entry.id   AF-A0A661ME07-F1
#
_cell.length_a   1.000
_cell.length_b   1.000
_cell.length_c   1.000
_cell.angle_alpha   90.00
_cell.angle_beta   90.00
_cell.angle_gamma   90.00
#
_symmetry.space_group_name_H-M   'P 1'
#
loop_
_entity.id
_entity.type
_entity.pdbx_description
1 polymer ?
#
loop_
_entity_poly.entity_id
_entity_poly.type
_entity_poly.pdbx_seq_one_letter_code
_entity_poly.pdbx_strand_id
1 'polypeptide(L)'
;MMDEGEYKRKYTNLRILKSIQEYLKDDAKAPTAVYPIKVPDDLLYQILQHQGPEKADEVIHRIFKIGLTIWSEQLYKEAFGSEESLKAFIDLVKKKNRD
;
A
#
# COMPACT_ATOMS: atom_id res chain seq x y z
N MET A 1 12.78 -12.46 23.57
CA MET A 1 11.82 -11.34 23.50
C MET A 1 12.15 -10.52 22.27
N MET A 2 11.15 -9.97 21.58
CA MET A 2 11.37 -9.07 20.44
C MET A 2 11.90 -7.73 20.95
N ASP A 3 12.91 -7.19 20.28
CA ASP A 3 13.47 -5.88 20.60
C ASP A 3 12.44 -4.76 20.37
N GLU A 4 12.54 -3.66 21.12
CA GLU A 4 11.59 -2.54 21.00
C GLU A 4 11.67 -1.84 19.63
N GLY A 5 12.87 -1.74 19.06
CA GLY A 5 13.08 -1.20 17.72
C GLY A 5 12.48 -2.10 16.64
N GLU A 6 12.66 -3.42 16.75
CA GLU A 6 12.02 -4.39 15.86
C GLU A 6 10.49 -4.32 15.96
N TYR A 7 9.96 -4.25 17.18
CA TYR A 7 8.53 -4.12 17.43
C TYR A 7 7.95 -2.85 16.78
N LYS A 8 8.57 -1.69 17.00
CA LYS A 8 8.14 -0.40 16.41
C LYS A 8 8.14 -0.48 14.88
N ARG A 9 9.17 -1.06 14.27
CA ARG A 9 9.25 -1.24 12.81
C ARG A 9 8.13 -2.13 12.28
N LYS A 10 7.95 -3.33 12.86
CA LYS A 10 6.88 -4.27 12.46
C LYS A 10 5.49 -3.67 12.67
N TYR A 11 5.28 -2.91 13.75
CA TYR A 11 4.01 -2.23 14.01
C TYR A 11 3.70 -1.16 12.96
N THR A 12 4.68 -0.34 12.58
CA THR A 12 4.53 0.63 11.49
C THR A 12 4.20 -0.07 10.17
N ASN A 13 4.92 -1.13 9.82
CA ASN A 13 4.68 -1.89 8.59
C ASN A 13 3.29 -2.55 8.59
N LEU A 14 2.84 -3.08 9.72
CA LEU A 14 1.48 -3.62 9.88
C LEU A 14 0.41 -2.55 9.58
N ARG A 15 0.59 -1.33 10.09
CA ARG A 15 -0.34 -0.22 9.84
C ARG A 15 -0.35 0.23 8.38
N ILE A 16 0.83 0.29 7.75
CA ILE A 16 0.96 0.62 6.33
C ILE A 16 0.25 -0.44 5.48
N LEU A 17 0.54 -1.72 5.70
CA LEU A 17 -0.09 -2.83 4.98
C LEU A 17 -1.62 -2.80 5.13
N LYS A 18 -2.13 -2.53 6.34
CA LYS A 18 -3.56 -2.38 6.56
C LYS A 18 -4.16 -1.22 5.76
N SER A 19 -3.51 -0.06 5.77
CA SER A 19 -3.96 1.11 5.01
C SER A 19 -3.96 0.87 3.50
N ILE A 20 -2.96 0.15 2.98
CA ILE A 20 -2.92 -0.25 1.56
C ILE A 20 -4.05 -1.22 1.24
N GLN A 21 -4.30 -2.22 2.08
CA GLN A 21 -5.41 -3.15 1.90
C GLN A 21 -6.77 -2.42 1.88
N GLU A 22 -6.94 -1.38 2.69
CA GLU A 22 -8.14 -0.54 2.68
C GLU A 22 -8.22 0.28 1.38
N TYR A 23 -7.12 0.91 0.95
CA TYR A 23 -7.04 1.66 -0.30
C TYR A 23 -7.36 0.81 -1.54
N LEU A 24 -6.91 -0.45 -1.57
CA LEU A 24 -7.15 -1.35 -2.71
C LEU A 24 -8.57 -1.94 -2.73
N LYS A 25 -9.30 -1.90 -1.61
CA LYS A 25 -10.69 -2.40 -1.51
C LYS A 25 -11.73 -1.38 -1.96
N ASP A 26 -11.42 -0.08 -1.87
CA ASP A 26 -12.40 0.98 -2.04
C ASP A 26 -12.03 1.86 -3.24
N ASP A 27 -12.76 1.72 -4.35
CA ASP A 27 -12.63 2.61 -5.51
C ASP A 27 -13.17 4.02 -5.24
N ALA A 28 -13.88 4.24 -4.12
CA ALA A 28 -14.75 5.41 -3.99
C ALA A 28 -14.34 6.45 -2.93
N LYS A 29 -13.41 6.19 -1.99
CA LYS A 29 -13.19 7.11 -0.84
C LYS A 29 -11.77 7.14 -0.26
N ALA A 30 -10.74 7.44 -1.06
CA ALA A 30 -9.45 7.85 -0.51
C ALA A 30 -9.33 9.39 -0.48
N PRO A 31 -9.46 10.06 0.69
CA PRO A 31 -9.61 11.53 0.79
C PRO A 31 -8.31 12.34 0.67
N THR A 32 -7.16 11.71 0.42
CA THR A 32 -5.87 12.41 0.53
C THR A 32 -5.04 12.25 -0.74
N ALA A 33 -5.09 13.26 -1.60
CA ALA A 33 -4.20 13.38 -2.75
C ALA A 33 -2.87 13.98 -2.28
N VAL A 34 -1.77 13.25 -2.51
CA VAL A 34 -0.43 13.81 -2.41
C VAL A 34 -0.02 14.28 -3.80
N TYR A 35 0.52 15.50 -3.86
CA TYR A 35 1.20 16.21 -4.95
C TYR A 35 1.64 15.38 -6.19
N PRO A 36 1.60 15.95 -7.42
CA PRO A 36 1.54 15.21 -8.68
C PRO A 36 2.60 14.12 -8.90
N ILE A 37 2.12 12.97 -9.37
CA ILE A 37 2.92 11.89 -9.93
C ILE A 37 3.44 12.35 -11.30
N LYS A 38 4.75 12.24 -11.53
CA LYS A 38 5.34 12.40 -12.86
C LYS A 38 5.05 11.15 -13.69
N VAL A 39 4.43 11.35 -14.85
CA VAL A 39 4.12 10.29 -15.81
C VAL A 39 4.91 10.50 -17.10
N PRO A 40 5.32 9.42 -17.80
CA PRO A 40 6.02 9.55 -19.08
C PRO A 40 5.20 10.32 -20.11
N ASP A 41 5.83 11.28 -20.78
CA ASP A 41 5.16 12.23 -21.68
C ASP A 41 4.39 11.51 -22.80
N ASP A 42 5.02 10.56 -23.49
CA ASP A 42 4.37 9.83 -24.58
C ASP A 42 3.21 8.95 -24.08
N LEU A 43 3.32 8.35 -22.89
CA LEU A 43 2.23 7.57 -22.31
C LEU A 43 1.00 8.47 -22.09
N LEU A 44 1.22 9.63 -21.46
CA LEU A 44 0.17 10.59 -21.18
C LEU A 44 -0.42 11.14 -22.48
N TYR A 45 0.43 11.62 -23.39
CA TYR A 45 0.02 12.24 -24.64
C TYR A 45 -0.79 11.28 -25.51
N GLN A 46 -0.31 10.06 -25.73
CA GLN A 46 -0.96 9.09 -26.60
C GLN A 46 -2.32 8.66 -26.03
N ILE A 47 -2.44 8.44 -24.71
CA ILE A 47 -3.72 8.06 -24.11
C ILE A 47 -4.69 9.25 -24.13
N LEU A 48 -4.23 10.46 -23.79
CA LEU A 48 -5.07 11.65 -23.86
C LEU A 48 -5.62 11.88 -25.27
N GLN A 49 -4.76 11.78 -26.29
CA GLN A 49 -5.13 12.04 -27.67
C GLN A 49 -6.16 11.01 -28.20
N HIS A 50 -6.01 9.73 -27.84
CA HIS A 50 -6.84 8.67 -28.41
C HIS A 50 -8.02 8.25 -27.55
N GLN A 51 -7.97 8.47 -26.23
CA GLN A 51 -8.94 7.91 -25.27
C GLN A 51 -9.47 8.95 -24.27
N GLY A 52 -8.96 10.17 -24.28
CA GLY A 52 -9.44 11.26 -23.43
C GLY A 52 -8.88 11.27 -22.00
N PRO A 53 -9.18 12.34 -21.25
CA PRO A 53 -8.63 12.59 -19.91
C PRO A 53 -9.11 11.60 -18.85
N GLU A 54 -10.38 11.17 -18.89
CA GLU A 54 -10.91 10.18 -17.96
C GLU A 54 -10.15 8.86 -18.07
N LYS A 55 -9.86 8.45 -19.31
CA LYS A 55 -9.12 7.21 -19.54
C LYS A 55 -7.66 7.31 -19.15
N ALA A 56 -7.04 8.47 -19.35
CA ALA A 56 -5.69 8.72 -18.88
C ALA A 56 -5.60 8.59 -17.35
N ASP A 57 -6.54 9.18 -16.62
CA ASP A 57 -6.64 9.09 -15.16
C ASP A 57 -6.82 7.63 -14.70
N GLU A 58 -7.77 6.90 -15.30
CA GLU A 58 -8.00 5.48 -15.01
C GLU A 58 -6.74 4.63 -15.20
N VAL A 59 -5.99 4.85 -16.29
CA VAL A 59 -4.77 4.10 -16.59
C VAL A 59 -3.68 4.41 -15.58
N ILE A 60 -3.47 5.69 -15.24
CA ILE A 60 -2.47 6.10 -14.25
C ILE A 60 -2.81 5.50 -12.88
N HIS A 61 -4.07 5.59 -12.46
CA HIS A 61 -4.54 5.02 -11.21
C HIS A 61 -4.36 3.49 -11.18
N ARG A 62 -4.65 2.81 -12.29
CA ARG A 62 -4.43 1.37 -12.42
C ARG A 62 -2.95 1.00 -12.32
N ILE A 63 -2.06 1.74 -12.96
CA ILE A 63 -0.61 1.54 -12.85
C ILE A 63 -0.17 1.70 -11.39
N PHE A 64 -0.64 2.75 -10.72
CA PHE A 64 -0.33 2.99 -9.32
C PHE A 64 -0.80 1.83 -8.43
N LYS A 65 -2.04 1.34 -8.59
CA LYS A 65 -2.56 0.19 -7.84
C LYS A 65 -1.77 -1.09 -8.06
N ILE A 66 -1.33 -1.36 -9.29
CA ILE A 66 -0.48 -2.51 -9.60
C ILE A 66 0.84 -2.39 -8.84
N GLY A 67 1.52 -1.24 -8.95
CA GLY A 67 2.77 -0.98 -8.23
C GLY A 67 2.61 -1.11 -6.72
N LEU A 68 1.53 -0.55 -6.17
CA LEU A 68 1.23 -0.60 -4.75
C LEU A 68 0.97 -2.02 -4.26
N THR A 69 0.30 -2.85 -5.06
CA THR A 69 0.08 -4.27 -4.76
C THR A 69 1.41 -5.02 -4.66
N ILE A 70 2.26 -4.91 -5.69
CA ILE A 70 3.59 -5.55 -5.74
C ILE A 70 4.46 -5.11 -4.56
N TRP A 71 4.50 -3.81 -4.30
CA TRP A 71 5.28 -3.25 -3.20
C TRP A 71 4.77 -3.73 -1.83
N SER A 72 3.45 -3.81 -1.65
CA SER A 72 2.87 -4.29 -0.38
C SER A 72 3.21 -5.76 -0.09
N GLU A 73 3.30 -6.60 -1.13
CA GLU A 73 3.74 -7.99 -0.99
C GLU A 73 5.21 -8.09 -0.60
N GLN A 74 6.07 -7.24 -1.18
CA GLN A 74 7.49 -7.15 -0.82
C GLN A 74 7.64 -6.71 0.63
N LEU A 75 6.96 -5.62 1.02
CA LEU A 75 6.97 -5.12 2.39
C LEU A 75 6.49 -6.18 3.39
N TYR A 76 5.46 -6.94 3.05
CA TYR A 76 4.98 -8.05 3.87
C TYR A 76 6.05 -9.14 4.04
N LYS A 77 6.69 -9.58 2.95
CA LYS A 77 7.75 -10.59 2.99
C LYS A 77 8.94 -10.13 3.81
N GLU A 78 9.37 -8.88 3.65
CA GLU A 78 10.49 -8.31 4.41
C GLU A 78 10.15 -8.14 5.90
N ALA A 79 8.93 -7.69 6.20
CA ALA A 79 8.52 -7.40 7.58
C ALA A 79 8.15 -8.65 8.38
N PHE A 80 7.49 -9.63 7.76
CA PHE A 80 6.92 -10.78 8.47
C PHE A 80 7.39 -12.12 7.92
N GLY A 81 7.68 -12.22 6.62
CA GLY A 81 8.19 -13.43 5.98
C GLY A 81 7.15 -14.55 5.79
N SER A 82 6.22 -14.72 6.73
CA SER A 82 5.16 -15.73 6.67
C SER A 82 3.88 -15.29 7.39
N GLU A 83 2.80 -16.02 7.12
CA GLU A 83 1.49 -15.74 7.72
C GLU A 83 1.49 -16.07 9.22
N GLU A 84 2.21 -17.12 9.61
CA GLU A 84 2.39 -17.53 11.01
C GLU A 84 3.09 -16.44 11.81
N SER A 85 4.16 -15.85 11.25
CA SER A 85 4.91 -14.75 11.85
C SER A 85 4.05 -13.48 11.99
N LEU A 86 3.24 -13.16 10.98
CA LEU A 86 2.27 -12.08 11.05
C LEU A 86 1.24 -12.31 12.16
N LYS A 87 0.63 -13.50 12.23
CA LYS A 87 -0.36 -13.86 13.26
C LYS A 87 0.25 -13.75 14.66
N ALA A 88 1.45 -14.29 14.85
CA ALA A 88 2.17 -14.19 16.12
C ALA A 88 2.42 -12.74 16.54
N PHE A 89 2.79 -11.87 15.59
CA PHE A 89 2.98 -10.45 15.85
C PHE A 89 1.66 -9.73 16.18
N ILE A 90 0.58 -10.03 15.47
CA ILE A 90 -0.76 -9.46 15.75
C ILE A 90 -1.21 -9.82 17.17
N ASP A 91 -1.00 -11.07 17.60
CA ASP A 91 -1.38 -11.49 18.94
C ASP A 91 -0.51 -10.84 20.03
N LEU A 92 0.77 -10.58 19.74
CA LEU A 92 1.64 -9.78 20.61
C LEU A 92 1.13 -8.34 20.74
N VAL A 93 0.72 -7.69 19.64
CA VAL A 93 0.12 -6.35 19.66
C VAL A 93 -1.17 -6.33 20.47
N LYS A 94 -2.05 -7.34 20.31
CA LYS A 94 -3.29 -7.44 21.09
C LYS A 94 -3.03 -7.58 22.59
N LYS A 95 -2.01 -8.36 22.98
CA LYS A 95 -1.62 -8.50 24.39
C LYS A 95 -1.16 -7.15 24.97
N LYS A 96 -0.26 -6.45 24.27
CA LYS A 96 0.24 -5.14 24.70
C LYS A 96 -0.82 -4.03 24.78
N ASN A 97 -1.93 -4.14 24.04
CA ASN A 97 -3.02 -3.16 24.06
C ASN A 97 -4.13 -3.51 25.08
N ARG A 98 -4.09 -4.70 25.70
CA ARG A 98 -5.03 -5.11 26.75
C ARG A 98 -4.52 -4.80 28.16
N ASP A 99 -3.20 -4.64 28.29
CA ASP A 99 -2.52 -4.03 29.43
C ASP A 99 -2.54 -2.50 29.29
#